data_AF-A0A2K9EMP3-F1
#
_entry.id   AF-A0A2K9EMP3-F1
#
_cell.length_a   1.000
_cell.length_b   1.000
_cell.length_c   1.000
_cell.angle_alpha   90.00
_cell.angle_beta   90.00
_cell.angle_gamma   90.00
#
_symmetry.space_group_name_H-M   'P 1'
#
loop_
_entity.id
_entity.type
_entity.pdbx_description
1 polymer ?
#
loop_
_entity_poly.entity_id
_entity_poly.type
_entity_poly.pdbx_seq_one_letter_code
_entity_poly.pdbx_strand_id
1 'polypeptide(L)'
;MYASFSMPEDDVLVRFVINEDGTSPEEKYLGNNVFEAEIKYVESIFEYDEYDIPYNVLSRDFSFNLSKRPSVADLGSARGSWSGNITGEFKIIRDPRDGLFRKYSEQNNPPVNEVRRSRVERNPIVNFTIERRDFGDDPEGRKWLDINPSTPVVKNGRLFSEGYIQGWDVYECGFEDCELCPHKVLRTAPFNEVTKDLTFNVYVYNGMKNIPSKSFRNEIENNRVDSLNKKMYWESEPYNFNVIRWMCRLDSNGKEYGWTPVDGRYQRTFKQQNSGDIQIKINSPMEIEYMQAREAARQGINRKDLYDKAVFPTDIDLQRFDYPIKSGYYFNPAGKYSFKVETVTYKPVPYDTQEHKDIVNAVINSFNYETDLMYINDYREAVNIKGELLPERGSTFSTRPGRLTARDNIGINGIELVTVLDRNSDESRYTKKVEEIYHEHISGGNTHEYWKMVMEGYEESNTLSSRDNYKYREYVKPGQKMYKITETTEVDIIINKDNINTFTHAHMPDGEYYIRVWMDNIDLGSSSHAYSSLGTLSGVMLDEMYITVKGSMYDD
;
A
#
# COMPACT_ATOMS: atom_id res chain seq x y z
N MET A 1 -32.45 9.19 -76.08
CA MET A 1 -33.47 9.16 -75.01
C MET A 1 -32.76 8.69 -73.75
N TYR A 2 -32.97 9.35 -72.61
CA TYR A 2 -32.37 8.94 -71.32
C TYR A 2 -33.51 8.64 -70.35
N ALA A 3 -33.43 7.53 -69.62
CA ALA A 3 -34.36 7.16 -68.55
C ALA A 3 -33.55 6.92 -67.27
N SER A 4 -34.06 7.41 -66.14
CA SER A 4 -33.46 7.26 -64.81
C SER A 4 -34.53 6.83 -63.81
N PHE A 5 -34.21 5.87 -62.95
CA PHE A 5 -35.09 5.38 -61.90
C PHE A 5 -34.25 4.97 -60.68
N SER A 6 -34.86 4.97 -59.49
CA SER A 6 -34.25 4.39 -58.30
C SER A 6 -34.45 2.88 -58.31
N MET A 7 -33.39 2.09 -58.10
CA MET A 7 -33.51 0.63 -58.06
C MET A 7 -34.46 0.20 -56.93
N PRO A 8 -35.48 -0.64 -57.20
CA PRO A 8 -36.19 -1.38 -56.17
C PRO A 8 -35.31 -2.48 -55.55
N GLU A 9 -35.79 -3.13 -54.49
CA GLU A 9 -35.14 -4.29 -53.87
C GLU A 9 -35.39 -5.60 -54.66
N ASP A 10 -35.42 -5.54 -55.99
CA ASP A 10 -35.68 -6.69 -56.88
C ASP A 10 -35.09 -6.44 -58.27
N ASP A 11 -34.91 -7.49 -59.08
CA ASP A 11 -34.41 -7.37 -60.45
C ASP A 11 -35.32 -6.47 -61.31
N VAL A 12 -34.72 -5.62 -62.14
CA VAL A 12 -35.48 -4.71 -63.03
C VAL A 12 -35.25 -5.06 -64.48
N LEU A 13 -36.34 -5.36 -65.20
CA LEU A 13 -36.34 -5.44 -66.65
C LEU A 13 -36.63 -4.05 -67.24
N VAL A 14 -35.64 -3.48 -67.92
CA VAL A 14 -35.78 -2.25 -68.70
C VAL A 14 -36.05 -2.63 -70.15
N ARG A 15 -37.21 -2.22 -70.67
CA ARG A 15 -37.62 -2.46 -72.05
C ARG A 15 -37.82 -1.13 -72.78
N PHE A 16 -37.05 -0.90 -73.84
CA PHE A 16 -37.23 0.20 -74.77
C PHE A 16 -37.88 -0.33 -76.05
N VAL A 17 -38.98 0.30 -76.44
CA VAL A 17 -39.76 -0.11 -77.62
C VAL A 17 -39.94 1.09 -78.55
N ILE A 18 -39.59 0.94 -79.81
CA ILE A 18 -39.78 1.93 -80.87
C ILE A 18 -40.28 1.19 -82.11
N ASN A 19 -41.46 1.54 -82.63
CA ASN A 19 -42.06 0.93 -83.82
C ASN A 19 -42.14 -0.62 -83.73
N GLU A 20 -42.65 -1.15 -82.61
CA GLU A 20 -42.63 -2.59 -82.25
C GLU A 20 -43.12 -3.53 -83.35
N ASP A 21 -44.17 -3.12 -84.06
CA ASP A 21 -44.84 -3.84 -85.13
C ASP A 21 -44.28 -3.52 -86.53
N GLY A 22 -43.36 -2.54 -86.62
CA GLY A 22 -42.69 -2.12 -87.84
C GLY A 22 -43.58 -1.43 -88.86
N THR A 23 -44.71 -0.86 -88.43
CA THR A 23 -45.74 -0.35 -89.35
C THR A 23 -45.66 1.16 -89.59
N SER A 24 -44.93 1.93 -88.77
CA SER A 24 -44.81 3.38 -88.95
C SER A 24 -43.50 3.96 -88.36
N PRO A 25 -42.46 4.15 -89.21
CA PRO A 25 -42.40 3.85 -90.65
C PRO A 25 -42.43 2.35 -90.94
N GLU A 26 -42.78 1.96 -92.17
CA GLU A 26 -42.74 0.55 -92.57
C GLU A 26 -41.28 0.06 -92.60
N GLU A 27 -40.96 -0.90 -91.74
CA GLU A 27 -39.60 -1.40 -91.54
C GLU A 27 -39.48 -2.87 -91.94
N LYS A 28 -38.47 -3.20 -92.75
CA LYS A 28 -38.16 -4.59 -93.13
C LYS A 28 -37.51 -5.40 -92.00
N TYR A 29 -36.98 -4.74 -90.98
CA TYR A 29 -36.20 -5.35 -89.91
C TYR A 29 -36.69 -4.83 -88.56
N LEU A 30 -37.22 -5.73 -87.74
CA LEU A 30 -37.79 -5.40 -86.42
C LEU A 30 -36.81 -5.66 -85.26
N GLY A 31 -35.62 -6.18 -85.56
CA GLY A 31 -34.69 -6.72 -84.55
C GLY A 31 -34.09 -5.69 -83.60
N ASN A 32 -34.22 -4.39 -83.91
CA ASN A 32 -33.78 -3.25 -83.11
C ASN A 32 -34.96 -2.42 -82.56
N ASN A 33 -36.20 -2.87 -82.78
CA ASN A 33 -37.42 -2.14 -82.41
C ASN A 33 -37.78 -2.39 -80.94
N VAL A 34 -37.26 -3.48 -80.37
CA VAL A 34 -37.34 -3.79 -78.94
C VAL A 34 -35.93 -4.04 -78.42
N PHE A 35 -35.55 -3.30 -77.39
CA PHE A 35 -34.35 -3.56 -76.60
C PHE A 35 -34.76 -3.87 -75.17
N GLU A 36 -34.28 -5.00 -74.65
CA GLU A 36 -34.51 -5.43 -73.27
C GLU A 36 -33.16 -5.58 -72.56
N ALA A 37 -33.09 -5.06 -71.34
CA ALA A 37 -31.96 -5.23 -70.46
C ALA A 37 -32.46 -5.54 -69.05
N GLU A 38 -31.93 -6.60 -68.45
CA GLU A 38 -32.17 -6.93 -67.05
C GLU A 38 -31.05 -6.32 -66.19
N ILE A 39 -31.45 -5.59 -65.15
CA ILE A 39 -30.55 -5.06 -64.13
C ILE A 39 -30.78 -5.88 -62.87
N LYS A 40 -29.77 -6.66 -62.48
CA LYS A 40 -29.84 -7.53 -61.30
C LYS A 40 -29.72 -6.72 -60.01
N TYR A 41 -30.58 -7.01 -59.05
CA TYR A 41 -30.45 -6.49 -57.68
C TYR A 41 -29.25 -7.15 -57.00
N VAL A 42 -28.44 -6.35 -56.31
CA VAL A 42 -27.27 -6.81 -55.56
C VAL A 42 -27.55 -6.62 -54.08
N GLU A 43 -27.86 -7.72 -53.41
CA GLU A 43 -28.15 -7.73 -51.98
C GLU A 43 -26.94 -7.25 -51.17
N SER A 44 -27.17 -6.34 -50.22
CA SER A 44 -26.15 -5.91 -49.26
C SER A 44 -25.98 -6.94 -48.13
N ILE A 45 -24.75 -7.07 -47.62
CA ILE A 45 -24.40 -7.97 -46.52
C ILE A 45 -24.24 -7.12 -45.25
N PHE A 46 -25.13 -7.30 -44.28
CA PHE A 46 -25.05 -6.63 -42.98
C PHE A 46 -24.68 -7.61 -41.88
N GLU A 47 -23.64 -7.27 -41.12
CA GLU A 47 -23.21 -8.04 -39.94
C GLU A 47 -23.02 -7.12 -38.73
N TYR A 48 -23.25 -7.70 -37.56
CA TYR A 48 -23.02 -7.06 -36.27
C TYR A 48 -22.21 -8.00 -35.39
N ASP A 49 -21.13 -7.48 -34.79
CA ASP A 49 -20.37 -8.18 -33.77
C ASP A 49 -20.10 -7.27 -32.57
N GLU A 50 -20.05 -7.86 -31.38
CA GLU A 50 -19.80 -7.16 -30.13
C GLU A 50 -18.65 -7.83 -29.38
N TYR A 51 -17.75 -7.01 -28.84
CA TYR A 51 -16.53 -7.50 -28.19
C TYR A 51 -16.28 -6.81 -26.86
N ASP A 52 -16.13 -7.63 -25.83
CA ASP A 52 -15.72 -7.19 -24.51
C ASP A 52 -14.19 -7.16 -24.39
N ILE A 53 -13.70 -6.08 -23.80
CA ILE A 53 -12.31 -5.88 -23.40
C ILE A 53 -12.26 -5.83 -21.86
N PRO A 54 -11.73 -6.88 -21.21
CA PRO A 54 -11.73 -7.01 -19.75
C PRO A 54 -10.94 -5.91 -19.02
N TYR A 55 -11.23 -5.75 -17.72
CA TYR A 55 -10.64 -4.76 -16.81
C TYR A 55 -9.11 -4.71 -16.78
N ASN A 56 -8.42 -5.85 -16.95
CA ASN A 56 -6.96 -5.96 -16.88
C ASN A 56 -6.27 -5.93 -18.25
N VAL A 57 -6.99 -5.59 -19.33
CA VAL A 57 -6.46 -5.65 -20.71
C VAL A 57 -6.16 -4.26 -21.25
N LEU A 58 -4.91 -4.01 -21.68
CA LEU A 58 -4.45 -2.76 -22.29
C LEU A 58 -4.81 -2.66 -23.77
N SER A 59 -4.83 -3.79 -24.49
CA SER A 59 -5.18 -3.83 -25.90
C SER A 59 -5.67 -5.23 -26.31
N ARG A 60 -6.48 -5.29 -27.37
CA ARG A 60 -6.91 -6.54 -28.01
C ARG A 60 -6.70 -6.47 -29.51
N ASP A 61 -6.03 -7.48 -30.06
CA ASP A 61 -5.87 -7.66 -31.49
C ASP A 61 -7.10 -8.39 -32.06
N PHE A 62 -7.47 -8.05 -33.29
CA PHE A 62 -8.58 -8.63 -34.03
C PHE A 62 -8.10 -9.08 -35.40
N SER A 63 -8.54 -10.25 -35.83
CA SER A 63 -8.29 -10.81 -37.16
C SER A 63 -9.48 -11.66 -37.58
N PHE A 64 -10.24 -11.23 -38.58
CA PHE A 64 -11.39 -11.97 -39.09
C PHE A 64 -11.69 -11.64 -40.55
N ASN A 65 -12.42 -12.52 -41.23
CA ASN A 65 -12.97 -12.24 -42.56
C ASN A 65 -14.00 -11.12 -42.47
N LEU A 66 -14.00 -10.21 -43.44
CA LEU A 66 -14.92 -9.06 -43.47
C LEU A 66 -16.39 -9.48 -43.31
N SER A 67 -16.78 -10.61 -43.90
CA SER A 67 -18.11 -11.22 -43.73
C SER A 67 -18.06 -12.75 -43.71
N LYS A 68 -19.14 -13.38 -43.22
CA LYS A 68 -19.34 -14.84 -43.19
C LYS A 68 -19.40 -15.45 -44.59
N ARG A 69 -19.90 -14.70 -45.58
CA ARG A 69 -19.90 -15.07 -47.00
C ARG A 69 -19.11 -14.06 -47.83
N PRO A 70 -18.48 -14.46 -48.94
CA PRO A 70 -17.79 -13.52 -49.84
C PRO A 70 -18.75 -12.53 -50.47
N SER A 71 -18.26 -11.32 -50.73
CA SER A 71 -18.89 -10.38 -51.65
C SER A 71 -18.58 -10.79 -53.08
N VAL A 72 -19.57 -10.71 -53.97
CA VAL A 72 -19.49 -11.20 -55.34
C VAL A 72 -19.81 -10.05 -56.30
N ALA A 73 -18.98 -9.90 -57.33
CA ALA A 73 -19.31 -9.10 -58.50
C ALA A 73 -19.35 -10.01 -59.73
N ASP A 74 -20.41 -9.91 -60.53
CA ASP A 74 -20.59 -10.74 -61.72
C ASP A 74 -21.05 -9.91 -62.91
N LEU A 75 -20.21 -9.86 -63.95
CA LEU A 75 -20.56 -9.26 -65.23
C LEU A 75 -21.50 -10.14 -66.06
N GLY A 76 -21.71 -11.41 -65.69
CA GLY A 76 -22.47 -12.39 -66.47
C GLY A 76 -21.76 -12.76 -67.78
N SER A 77 -22.48 -13.43 -68.67
CA SER A 77 -21.93 -13.83 -69.98
C SER A 77 -21.69 -12.62 -70.89
N ALA A 78 -20.56 -12.63 -71.62
CA ALA A 78 -20.34 -11.70 -72.73
C ALA A 78 -21.31 -12.00 -73.86
N ARG A 79 -21.69 -10.98 -74.65
CA ARG A 79 -22.49 -11.19 -75.86
C ARG A 79 -21.69 -11.85 -76.98
N GLY A 80 -20.38 -11.56 -77.02
CA GLY A 80 -19.42 -12.23 -77.90
C GLY A 80 -18.24 -12.75 -77.10
N SER A 81 -17.26 -11.88 -76.85
CA SER A 81 -16.07 -12.20 -76.07
C SER A 81 -15.59 -11.04 -75.21
N TRP A 82 -15.00 -11.34 -74.06
CA TRP A 82 -14.34 -10.33 -73.24
C TRP A 82 -13.00 -9.94 -73.87
N SER A 83 -12.78 -8.64 -74.10
CA SER A 83 -11.53 -8.09 -74.59
C SER A 83 -10.60 -7.75 -73.41
N GLY A 84 -9.52 -8.51 -73.29
CA GLY A 84 -8.52 -8.34 -72.23
C GLY A 84 -8.98 -8.92 -70.88
N ASN A 85 -8.34 -8.45 -69.80
CA ASN A 85 -8.64 -8.87 -68.44
C ASN A 85 -9.80 -8.06 -67.86
N ILE A 86 -10.55 -8.69 -66.97
CA ILE A 86 -11.51 -7.99 -66.12
C ILE A 86 -10.74 -7.36 -64.97
N THR A 87 -10.94 -6.05 -64.80
CA THR A 87 -10.20 -5.23 -63.84
C THR A 87 -11.15 -4.60 -62.84
N GLY A 88 -10.65 -4.19 -61.68
CA GLY A 88 -11.50 -3.60 -60.65
C GLY A 88 -10.81 -3.60 -59.29
N GLU A 89 -11.57 -3.18 -58.28
CA GLU A 89 -11.09 -3.13 -56.90
C GLU A 89 -12.25 -3.37 -55.93
N PHE A 90 -11.90 -3.90 -54.76
CA PHE A 90 -12.78 -4.04 -53.61
C PHE A 90 -12.09 -3.31 -52.47
N LYS A 91 -12.67 -2.20 -52.02
CA LYS A 91 -12.11 -1.32 -50.99
C LYS A 91 -12.86 -1.52 -49.70
N ILE A 92 -12.13 -1.53 -48.59
CA ILE A 92 -12.71 -1.49 -47.26
C ILE A 92 -12.45 -0.12 -46.67
N ILE A 93 -13.51 0.51 -46.20
CA ILE A 93 -13.48 1.81 -45.55
C ILE A 93 -13.90 1.61 -44.10
N ARG A 94 -13.24 2.35 -43.21
CA ARG A 94 -13.39 2.24 -41.77
C ARG A 94 -13.83 3.56 -41.18
N ASP A 95 -14.84 3.50 -40.33
CA ASP A 95 -15.42 4.63 -39.63
C ASP A 95 -15.48 4.33 -38.11
N PRO A 96 -14.81 5.10 -37.24
CA PRO A 96 -13.96 6.25 -37.57
C PRO A 96 -12.65 5.83 -38.25
N ARG A 97 -12.15 6.70 -39.14
CA ARG A 97 -10.90 6.45 -39.88
C ARG A 97 -9.67 6.39 -38.97
N ASP A 98 -9.68 7.22 -37.91
CA ASP A 98 -8.59 7.40 -36.96
C ASP A 98 -9.03 7.10 -35.53
N GLY A 99 -8.09 6.64 -34.70
CA GLY A 99 -8.25 6.56 -33.25
C GLY A 99 -9.04 5.37 -32.69
N LEU A 100 -9.69 4.53 -33.52
CA LEU A 100 -10.31 3.27 -33.06
C LEU A 100 -9.59 2.05 -33.63
N PHE A 101 -9.52 1.94 -34.97
CA PHE A 101 -8.88 0.82 -35.66
C PHE A 101 -7.36 1.02 -35.78
N ARG A 102 -6.61 0.79 -34.69
CA ARG A 102 -5.14 0.92 -34.69
C ARG A 102 -4.50 -0.21 -35.49
N LYS A 103 -3.33 0.05 -36.08
CA LYS A 103 -2.53 -0.93 -36.85
C LYS A 103 -3.36 -1.69 -37.92
N TYR A 104 -4.31 -0.99 -38.53
CA TYR A 104 -5.21 -1.59 -39.51
C TYR A 104 -4.46 -2.14 -40.73
N SER A 105 -4.78 -3.36 -41.15
CA SER A 105 -4.29 -3.96 -42.39
C SER A 105 -5.28 -4.96 -42.98
N GLU A 106 -5.19 -5.15 -44.29
CA GLU A 106 -6.03 -6.06 -45.07
C GLU A 106 -5.15 -7.16 -45.67
N GLN A 107 -5.62 -8.40 -45.61
CA GLN A 107 -5.00 -9.54 -46.30
C GLN A 107 -6.00 -10.12 -47.31
N ASN A 108 -5.47 -10.75 -48.36
CA ASN A 108 -6.26 -11.37 -49.43
C ASN A 108 -7.18 -10.38 -50.17
N ASN A 109 -6.78 -9.09 -50.26
CA ASN A 109 -7.50 -8.06 -51.01
C ASN A 109 -6.68 -7.46 -52.18
N PRO A 110 -6.13 -8.25 -53.11
CA PRO A 110 -5.41 -7.68 -54.25
C PRO A 110 -6.38 -6.96 -55.21
N PRO A 111 -5.88 -6.00 -56.03
CA PRO A 111 -6.64 -5.49 -57.16
C PRO A 111 -7.15 -6.62 -58.05
N VAL A 112 -8.33 -6.46 -58.64
CA VAL A 112 -8.91 -7.44 -59.56
C VAL A 112 -8.19 -7.33 -60.90
N ASN A 113 -7.68 -8.45 -61.41
CA ASN A 113 -7.06 -8.56 -62.72
C ASN A 113 -7.19 -10.01 -63.23
N GLU A 114 -8.42 -10.41 -63.53
CA GLU A 114 -8.77 -11.80 -63.81
C GLU A 114 -8.91 -12.02 -65.33
N VAL A 115 -8.25 -13.08 -65.84
CA VAL A 115 -8.30 -13.45 -67.25
C VAL A 115 -9.56 -14.29 -67.50
N ARG A 116 -10.47 -13.81 -68.38
CA ARG A 116 -11.66 -14.55 -68.86
C ARG A 116 -12.68 -14.98 -67.79
N ARG A 117 -12.62 -14.46 -66.56
CA ARG A 117 -13.61 -14.72 -65.50
C ARG A 117 -14.55 -13.53 -65.32
N SER A 118 -15.81 -13.69 -65.71
CA SER A 118 -16.86 -12.66 -65.53
C SER A 118 -17.27 -12.44 -64.08
N ARG A 119 -16.96 -13.40 -63.19
CA ARG A 119 -17.36 -13.44 -61.78
C ARG A 119 -16.15 -13.43 -60.86
N VAL A 120 -16.15 -12.55 -59.87
CA VAL A 120 -15.07 -12.37 -58.90
C VAL A 120 -15.65 -12.38 -57.48
N GLU A 121 -14.98 -13.09 -56.57
CA GLU A 121 -15.35 -13.15 -55.15
C GLU A 121 -14.25 -12.50 -54.30
N ARG A 122 -14.67 -11.73 -53.28
CA ARG A 122 -13.79 -11.09 -52.31
C ARG A 122 -14.29 -11.30 -50.89
N ASN A 123 -13.42 -11.84 -50.04
CA ASN A 123 -13.63 -11.90 -48.59
C ASN A 123 -12.29 -11.66 -47.86
N PRO A 124 -11.84 -10.41 -47.80
CA PRO A 124 -10.54 -10.09 -47.22
C PRO A 124 -10.53 -10.29 -45.70
N ILE A 125 -9.36 -10.60 -45.16
CA ILE A 125 -9.14 -10.65 -43.70
C ILE A 125 -8.74 -9.26 -43.24
N VAL A 126 -9.50 -8.70 -42.31
CA VAL A 126 -9.19 -7.42 -41.67
C VAL A 126 -8.48 -7.66 -40.34
N ASN A 127 -7.40 -6.93 -40.13
CA ASN A 127 -6.62 -6.97 -38.89
C ASN A 127 -6.55 -5.57 -38.29
N PHE A 128 -6.75 -5.44 -36.99
CA PHE A 128 -6.56 -4.19 -36.25
C PHE A 128 -6.40 -4.46 -34.74
N THR A 129 -5.97 -3.45 -34.00
CA THR A 129 -5.87 -3.47 -32.55
C THR A 129 -6.82 -2.42 -31.98
N ILE A 130 -7.54 -2.78 -30.92
CA ILE A 130 -8.26 -1.83 -30.08
C ILE A 130 -7.43 -1.59 -28.82
N GLU A 131 -7.15 -0.32 -28.51
CA GLU A 131 -6.33 0.07 -27.36
C GLU A 131 -7.18 0.78 -26.30
N ARG A 132 -7.00 0.40 -25.03
CA ARG A 132 -7.73 0.94 -23.88
C ARG A 132 -7.63 2.47 -23.78
N ARG A 133 -6.46 3.03 -24.11
CA ARG A 133 -6.21 4.48 -24.11
C ARG A 133 -7.16 5.27 -25.02
N ASP A 134 -7.63 4.64 -26.10
CA ASP A 134 -8.56 5.27 -27.02
C ASP A 134 -9.95 5.44 -26.39
N PHE A 135 -10.23 4.81 -25.25
CA PHE A 135 -11.46 4.90 -24.46
C PHE A 135 -11.30 5.85 -23.24
N GLY A 136 -10.17 6.56 -23.15
CA GLY A 136 -9.91 7.56 -22.10
C GLY A 136 -9.22 7.02 -20.85
N ASP A 137 -8.96 5.71 -20.77
CA ASP A 137 -8.23 5.06 -19.68
C ASP A 137 -6.82 4.66 -20.17
N ASP A 138 -5.78 5.29 -19.64
CA ASP A 138 -4.37 5.03 -20.00
C ASP A 138 -3.49 4.85 -18.74
N PRO A 139 -3.56 3.68 -18.08
CA PRO A 139 -2.76 3.37 -16.91
C PRO A 139 -1.24 3.39 -17.18
N GLU A 140 -0.80 3.05 -18.39
CA GLU A 140 0.62 3.16 -18.80
C GLU A 140 1.08 4.64 -18.82
N GLY A 141 0.21 5.54 -19.26
CA GLY A 141 0.41 7.00 -19.25
C GLY A 141 -0.03 7.72 -17.97
N ARG A 142 -0.35 7.00 -16.88
CA ARG A 142 -0.85 7.56 -15.60
C ARG A 142 -2.12 8.41 -15.73
N LYS A 143 -3.03 8.00 -16.61
CA LYS A 143 -4.37 8.60 -16.74
C LYS A 143 -5.40 7.51 -16.45
N TRP A 144 -6.17 7.68 -15.40
CA TRP A 144 -7.16 6.70 -14.98
C TRP A 144 -8.55 7.28 -15.19
N LEU A 145 -9.38 6.57 -15.94
CA LEU A 145 -10.79 6.92 -16.08
C LEU A 145 -11.54 6.51 -14.80
N ASP A 146 -12.42 7.38 -14.32
CA ASP A 146 -13.21 7.20 -13.10
C ASP A 146 -14.69 7.03 -13.44
N ILE A 147 -15.14 5.79 -13.51
CA ILE A 147 -16.52 5.43 -13.86
C ILE A 147 -17.01 4.27 -12.99
N ASN A 148 -18.32 4.03 -13.01
CA ASN A 148 -18.90 2.84 -12.40
C ASN A 148 -18.35 1.59 -13.12
N PRO A 149 -17.68 0.66 -12.42
CA PRO A 149 -17.07 -0.50 -13.07
C PRO A 149 -18.09 -1.41 -13.76
N SER A 150 -19.35 -1.43 -13.30
CA SER A 150 -20.42 -2.22 -13.91
C SER A 150 -20.91 -1.66 -15.25
N THR A 151 -20.42 -0.50 -15.69
CA THR A 151 -20.80 0.15 -16.95
C THR A 151 -19.59 0.25 -17.86
N PRO A 152 -19.53 -0.47 -19.00
CA PRO A 152 -18.41 -0.38 -19.91
C PRO A 152 -18.40 0.97 -20.64
N VAL A 153 -17.21 1.40 -21.05
CA VAL A 153 -17.07 2.48 -22.04
C VAL A 153 -17.30 1.86 -23.41
N VAL A 154 -18.35 2.30 -24.08
CA VAL A 154 -18.75 1.77 -25.39
C VAL A 154 -18.25 2.68 -26.50
N LYS A 155 -17.63 2.09 -27.52
CA LYS A 155 -17.41 2.76 -28.82
C LYS A 155 -17.85 1.84 -29.94
N ASN A 156 -18.51 2.45 -30.92
CA ASN A 156 -18.92 1.77 -32.14
C ASN A 156 -17.93 2.10 -33.25
N GLY A 157 -17.66 1.11 -34.08
CA GLY A 157 -16.95 1.28 -35.33
C GLY A 157 -17.69 0.53 -36.45
N ARG A 158 -17.44 0.94 -37.68
CA ARG A 158 -18.02 0.34 -38.88
C ARG A 158 -16.93 0.06 -39.88
N LEU A 159 -16.96 -1.14 -40.46
CA LEU A 159 -16.23 -1.48 -41.67
C LEU A 159 -17.25 -1.59 -42.80
N PHE A 160 -17.12 -0.79 -43.85
CA PHE A 160 -17.96 -0.89 -45.02
C PHE A 160 -17.13 -1.13 -46.26
N SER A 161 -17.65 -1.91 -47.22
CA SER A 161 -16.97 -2.16 -48.48
C SER A 161 -17.67 -1.52 -49.66
N GLU A 162 -16.87 -1.03 -50.59
CA GLU A 162 -17.33 -0.57 -51.90
C GLU A 162 -16.41 -1.12 -52.99
N GLY A 163 -16.88 -1.12 -54.23
CA GLY A 163 -16.06 -1.52 -55.36
C GLY A 163 -16.86 -2.14 -56.48
N TYR A 164 -16.19 -2.31 -57.62
CA TYR A 164 -16.78 -2.89 -58.80
C TYR A 164 -15.70 -3.57 -59.65
N ILE A 165 -16.15 -4.45 -60.54
CA ILE A 165 -15.35 -4.98 -61.64
C ILE A 165 -15.86 -4.41 -62.96
N GLN A 166 -14.97 -4.31 -63.94
CA GLN A 166 -15.26 -3.81 -65.27
C GLN A 166 -14.54 -4.63 -66.34
N GLY A 167 -15.19 -4.79 -67.49
CA GLY A 167 -14.67 -5.50 -68.64
C GLY A 167 -15.24 -4.98 -69.95
N TRP A 168 -14.48 -5.12 -71.03
CA TRP A 168 -14.92 -4.73 -72.37
C TRP A 168 -15.56 -5.92 -73.09
N ASP A 169 -16.88 -5.88 -73.28
CA ASP A 169 -17.64 -6.86 -74.05
C ASP A 169 -17.54 -6.51 -75.53
N VAL A 170 -16.97 -7.42 -76.33
CA VAL A 170 -16.79 -7.28 -77.77
C VAL A 170 -17.67 -8.29 -78.50
N TYR A 171 -18.60 -7.79 -79.31
CA TYR A 171 -19.58 -8.62 -80.01
C TYR A 171 -19.85 -8.12 -81.42
N GLU A 172 -20.24 -9.02 -82.30
CA GLU A 172 -20.68 -8.70 -83.65
C GLU A 172 -22.20 -8.53 -83.69
N CYS A 173 -22.64 -7.52 -84.42
CA CYS A 173 -24.02 -7.31 -84.80
C CYS A 173 -24.21 -8.21 -86.03
N GLY A 174 -24.85 -9.38 -85.87
CA GLY A 174 -24.85 -10.49 -86.84
C GLY A 174 -25.56 -10.23 -88.19
N PHE A 175 -25.19 -9.16 -88.90
CA PHE A 175 -25.67 -8.75 -90.22
C PHE A 175 -24.46 -8.45 -91.13
N GLU A 176 -24.54 -8.80 -92.42
CA GLU A 176 -23.41 -8.74 -93.37
C GLU A 176 -22.82 -7.32 -93.61
N ASP A 177 -23.59 -6.24 -93.38
CA ASP A 177 -23.19 -4.85 -93.67
C ASP A 177 -23.10 -3.95 -92.40
N CYS A 178 -22.66 -4.49 -91.27
CA CYS A 178 -22.52 -3.72 -90.03
C CYS A 178 -21.22 -2.90 -89.98
N GLU A 179 -21.23 -1.65 -90.48
CA GLU A 179 -20.03 -0.77 -90.51
C GLU A 179 -19.39 -0.50 -89.13
N LEU A 180 -20.11 -0.73 -88.03
CA LEU A 180 -19.66 -0.46 -86.65
C LEU A 180 -19.21 -1.71 -85.88
N CYS A 181 -19.04 -2.85 -86.56
CA CYS A 181 -18.56 -4.09 -85.94
C CYS A 181 -17.02 -4.24 -85.93
N PRO A 182 -16.46 -4.91 -84.91
CA PRO A 182 -17.15 -5.40 -83.72
C PRO A 182 -17.45 -4.24 -82.74
N HIS A 183 -18.62 -4.28 -82.11
CA HIS A 183 -18.96 -3.33 -81.05
C HIS A 183 -18.11 -3.62 -79.81
N LYS A 184 -17.69 -2.57 -79.13
CA LYS A 184 -16.96 -2.65 -77.86
C LYS A 184 -17.68 -1.83 -76.80
N VAL A 185 -18.22 -2.50 -75.78
CA VAL A 185 -18.99 -1.86 -74.70
C VAL A 185 -18.35 -2.16 -73.35
N LEU A 186 -18.17 -1.12 -72.52
CA LEU A 186 -17.74 -1.30 -71.14
C LEU A 186 -18.93 -1.80 -70.32
N ARG A 187 -18.77 -2.94 -69.65
CA ARG A 187 -19.71 -3.43 -68.64
C ARG A 187 -19.08 -3.33 -67.26
N THR A 188 -19.90 -2.97 -66.28
CA THR A 188 -19.51 -2.87 -64.87
C THR A 188 -20.46 -3.70 -64.02
N ALA A 189 -19.94 -4.32 -62.96
CA ALA A 189 -20.74 -5.00 -61.94
C ALA A 189 -20.21 -4.63 -60.55
N PRO A 190 -21.06 -4.14 -59.64
CA PRO A 190 -20.64 -3.84 -58.28
C PRO A 190 -20.43 -5.14 -57.50
N PHE A 191 -19.56 -5.07 -56.50
CA PHE A 191 -19.54 -6.05 -55.43
C PHE A 191 -20.76 -5.86 -54.52
N ASN A 192 -21.26 -6.92 -53.88
CA ASN A 192 -22.17 -6.76 -52.75
C ASN A 192 -21.55 -5.83 -51.71
N GLU A 193 -22.25 -4.77 -51.34
CA GLU A 193 -21.82 -3.92 -50.24
C GLU A 193 -21.84 -4.73 -48.95
N VAL A 194 -20.72 -4.75 -48.23
CA VAL A 194 -20.61 -5.38 -46.91
C VAL A 194 -20.54 -4.25 -45.90
N THR A 195 -21.46 -4.22 -44.95
CA THR A 195 -21.40 -3.36 -43.78
C THR A 195 -21.30 -4.23 -42.53
N LYS A 196 -20.24 -4.02 -41.77
CA LYS A 196 -19.99 -4.69 -40.51
C LYS A 196 -19.90 -3.67 -39.39
N ASP A 197 -20.94 -3.64 -38.56
CA ASP A 197 -20.99 -2.80 -37.37
C ASP A 197 -20.37 -3.55 -36.19
N LEU A 198 -19.48 -2.87 -35.48
CA LEU A 198 -18.65 -3.42 -34.41
C LEU A 198 -18.84 -2.59 -33.15
N THR A 199 -19.27 -3.23 -32.07
CA THR A 199 -19.38 -2.61 -30.75
C THR A 199 -18.25 -3.10 -29.86
N PHE A 200 -17.50 -2.17 -29.27
CA PHE A 200 -16.43 -2.49 -28.33
C PHE A 200 -16.76 -1.97 -26.93
N ASN A 201 -16.82 -2.90 -25.98
CA ASN A 201 -17.11 -2.61 -24.57
C ASN A 201 -15.81 -2.70 -23.75
N VAL A 202 -15.28 -1.56 -23.30
CA VAL A 202 -14.11 -1.55 -22.42
C VAL A 202 -14.54 -1.43 -20.97
N TYR A 203 -14.29 -2.49 -20.19
CA TYR A 203 -14.53 -2.49 -18.75
C TYR A 203 -13.37 -1.81 -18.01
N VAL A 204 -13.67 -0.89 -17.09
CA VAL A 204 -12.66 -0.08 -16.40
C VAL A 204 -12.85 -0.15 -14.88
N TYR A 205 -11.77 -0.47 -14.18
CA TYR A 205 -11.70 -0.39 -12.73
C TYR A 205 -10.27 -0.05 -12.34
N ASN A 206 -10.09 1.06 -11.63
CA ASN A 206 -8.78 1.64 -11.31
C ASN A 206 -8.47 1.68 -9.81
N GLY A 207 -9.04 0.71 -9.09
CA GLY A 207 -8.90 0.57 -7.64
C GLY A 207 -9.80 1.51 -6.87
N MET A 208 -9.99 1.19 -5.59
CA MET A 208 -10.70 2.02 -4.63
C MET A 208 -9.76 3.01 -3.95
N LYS A 209 -10.25 4.23 -3.73
CA LYS A 209 -9.48 5.29 -3.06
C LYS A 209 -9.12 4.90 -1.62
N ASN A 210 -10.08 4.37 -0.88
CA ASN A 210 -9.92 4.00 0.53
C ASN A 210 -10.09 2.50 0.68
N ILE A 211 -9.09 1.82 1.25
CA ILE A 211 -9.18 0.43 1.68
C ILE A 211 -9.77 0.40 3.10
N PRO A 212 -10.66 -0.56 3.42
CA PRO A 212 -11.14 -0.76 4.79
C PRO A 212 -9.97 -0.85 5.78
N SER A 213 -9.93 0.07 6.74
CA SER A 213 -8.84 0.10 7.73
C SER A 213 -8.97 -1.05 8.72
N LYS A 214 -7.83 -1.62 9.12
CA LYS A 214 -7.76 -2.56 10.24
C LYS A 214 -7.83 -1.80 11.55
N SER A 215 -8.48 -2.41 12.53
CA SER A 215 -8.45 -1.91 13.91
C SER A 215 -7.23 -2.45 14.62
N PHE A 216 -6.45 -1.55 15.23
CA PHE A 216 -5.33 -1.89 16.09
C PHE A 216 -5.70 -1.57 17.55
N ARG A 217 -5.06 -2.28 18.48
CA ARG A 217 -5.18 -1.96 19.90
C ARG A 217 -4.51 -0.62 20.17
N ASN A 218 -5.15 0.18 21.02
CA ASN A 218 -4.65 1.47 21.50
C ASN A 218 -4.86 1.55 23.01
N GLU A 219 -4.02 0.88 23.77
CA GLU A 219 -4.15 0.77 25.22
C GLU A 219 -2.83 0.42 25.92
N ILE A 220 -2.81 0.62 27.24
CA ILE A 220 -1.74 0.17 28.13
C ILE A 220 -2.33 -0.90 29.06
N GLU A 221 -1.92 -2.15 28.88
CA GLU A 221 -2.23 -3.23 29.82
C GLU A 221 -1.50 -3.02 31.14
N ASN A 222 -2.17 -3.38 32.25
CA ASN A 222 -1.63 -3.28 33.61
C ASN A 222 -1.15 -1.86 33.98
N ASN A 223 -1.85 -0.82 33.49
CA ASN A 223 -1.52 0.58 33.75
C ASN A 223 -1.87 1.05 35.18
N ARG A 224 -1.42 0.31 36.20
CA ARG A 224 -1.68 0.51 37.63
C ARG A 224 -0.39 0.84 38.40
N VAL A 225 -0.54 1.48 39.55
CA VAL A 225 0.57 1.94 40.42
C VAL A 225 1.29 0.82 41.18
N ASP A 226 0.77 -0.40 41.12
CA ASP A 226 1.30 -1.60 41.77
C ASP A 226 1.88 -2.61 40.76
N SER A 227 1.89 -2.27 39.47
CA SER A 227 2.32 -3.19 38.42
C SER A 227 3.75 -2.93 37.96
N LEU A 228 4.58 -3.98 38.08
CA LEU A 228 5.98 -4.01 37.62
C LEU A 228 6.13 -4.46 36.16
N ASN A 229 5.03 -4.79 35.47
CA ASN A 229 5.04 -5.09 34.03
C ASN A 229 3.91 -4.33 33.35
N LYS A 230 4.25 -3.53 32.34
CA LYS A 230 3.30 -2.72 31.58
C LYS A 230 3.49 -2.99 30.10
N LYS A 231 2.40 -3.29 29.38
CA LYS A 231 2.42 -3.50 27.93
C LYS A 231 1.63 -2.44 27.21
N MET A 232 2.26 -1.77 26.28
CA MET A 232 1.70 -0.71 25.46
C MET A 232 1.42 -1.26 24.07
N TYR A 233 0.27 -0.91 23.49
CA TYR A 233 -0.11 -1.26 22.13
C TYR A 233 -0.64 -0.01 21.43
N TRP A 234 -0.03 0.38 20.32
CA TRP A 234 -0.46 1.52 19.50
C TRP A 234 -0.32 1.24 18.01
N GLU A 235 -1.00 2.03 17.17
CA GLU A 235 -0.83 1.98 15.71
C GLU A 235 0.53 2.56 15.31
N SER A 236 1.22 1.95 14.35
CA SER A 236 2.49 2.46 13.85
C SER A 236 2.36 3.83 13.17
N GLU A 237 3.49 4.53 13.05
CA GLU A 237 3.58 5.69 12.17
C GLU A 237 3.08 5.34 10.74
N PRO A 238 2.38 6.26 10.06
CA PRO A 238 1.92 6.04 8.70
C PRO A 238 3.05 6.22 7.69
N TYR A 239 3.32 5.20 6.87
CA TYR A 239 4.31 5.28 5.79
C TYR A 239 3.65 5.11 4.42
N ASN A 240 3.65 6.17 3.61
CA ASN A 240 3.10 6.11 2.26
C ASN A 240 4.01 5.33 1.32
N PHE A 241 3.41 4.48 0.49
CA PHE A 241 4.10 3.71 -0.54
C PHE A 241 3.28 3.63 -1.82
N ASN A 242 3.99 3.48 -2.93
CA ASN A 242 3.41 3.32 -4.26
C ASN A 242 3.12 1.85 -4.53
N VAL A 243 2.03 1.61 -5.26
CA VAL A 243 1.64 0.27 -5.72
C VAL A 243 1.67 0.21 -7.24
N ILE A 244 1.76 -1.02 -7.75
CA ILE A 244 1.56 -1.36 -9.16
C ILE A 244 0.41 -2.36 -9.29
N ARG A 245 -0.10 -2.52 -10.50
CA ARG A 245 -0.95 -3.65 -10.89
C ARG A 245 -0.46 -4.25 -12.20
N TRP A 246 -0.80 -5.51 -12.45
CA TRP A 246 -0.47 -6.19 -13.70
C TRP A 246 -1.61 -6.08 -14.70
N MET A 247 -1.27 -5.67 -15.93
CA MET A 247 -2.20 -5.66 -17.05
C MET A 247 -1.59 -6.43 -18.22
N CYS A 248 -2.43 -6.99 -19.09
CA CYS A 248 -2.01 -7.79 -20.24
C CYS A 248 -2.55 -7.24 -21.56
N ARG A 249 -2.19 -7.89 -22.66
CA ARG A 249 -2.73 -7.69 -24.00
C ARG A 249 -3.41 -8.99 -24.44
N LEU A 250 -4.42 -8.90 -25.27
CA LEU A 250 -5.11 -10.06 -25.86
C LEU A 250 -4.76 -10.17 -27.34
N ASP A 251 -4.40 -11.36 -27.78
CA ASP A 251 -4.21 -11.63 -29.21
C ASP A 251 -5.57 -11.85 -29.91
N SER A 252 -5.55 -12.07 -31.22
CA SER A 252 -6.76 -12.31 -32.03
C SER A 252 -7.54 -13.56 -31.60
N ASN A 253 -6.92 -14.48 -30.88
CA ASN A 253 -7.55 -15.69 -30.35
C ASN A 253 -8.05 -15.51 -28.90
N GLY A 254 -7.88 -14.32 -28.31
CA GLY A 254 -8.24 -14.02 -26.93
C GLY A 254 -7.25 -14.55 -25.90
N LYS A 255 -6.02 -14.89 -26.29
CA LYS A 255 -4.97 -15.34 -25.36
C LYS A 255 -4.23 -14.14 -24.76
N GLU A 256 -4.02 -14.19 -23.45
CA GLU A 256 -3.28 -13.16 -22.71
C GLU A 256 -1.76 -13.24 -22.98
N TYR A 257 -1.15 -12.10 -23.29
CA TYR A 257 0.29 -11.95 -23.50
C TYR A 257 0.78 -10.57 -23.05
N GLY A 258 2.11 -10.37 -23.03
CA GLY A 258 2.71 -9.05 -22.80
C GLY A 258 2.33 -8.41 -21.47
N TRP A 259 2.33 -9.20 -20.39
CA TRP A 259 2.07 -8.72 -19.03
C TRP A 259 3.00 -7.57 -18.66
N THR A 260 2.42 -6.43 -18.30
CA THR A 260 3.11 -5.18 -18.03
C THR A 260 2.69 -4.65 -16.67
N PRO A 261 3.63 -4.30 -15.77
CA PRO A 261 3.30 -3.62 -14.53
C PRO A 261 3.02 -2.15 -14.83
N VAL A 262 1.87 -1.65 -14.36
CA VAL A 262 1.50 -0.23 -14.46
C VAL A 262 1.29 0.34 -13.05
N ASP A 263 1.48 1.65 -12.90
CA ASP A 263 1.27 2.31 -11.61
C ASP A 263 -0.21 2.19 -11.19
N GLY A 264 -0.43 1.88 -9.91
CA GLY A 264 -1.78 1.98 -9.33
C GLY A 264 -2.18 3.46 -9.17
N ARG A 265 -3.48 3.74 -9.22
CA ARG A 265 -4.02 5.11 -9.15
C ARG A 265 -3.76 5.77 -7.79
N TYR A 266 -3.84 5.00 -6.72
CA TYR A 266 -3.78 5.50 -5.35
C TYR A 266 -2.54 5.00 -4.63
N GLN A 267 -1.84 5.91 -3.94
CA GLN A 267 -0.85 5.50 -2.94
C GLN A 267 -1.54 4.82 -1.78
N ARG A 268 -0.83 3.90 -1.15
CA ARG A 268 -1.27 3.19 0.06
C ARG A 268 -0.44 3.65 1.25
N THR A 269 -0.98 3.48 2.43
CA THR A 269 -0.29 3.81 3.69
C THR A 269 -0.07 2.52 4.45
N PHE A 270 1.19 2.19 4.72
CA PHE A 270 1.54 1.07 5.58
C PHE A 270 1.31 1.47 7.03
N LYS A 271 0.54 0.64 7.73
CA LYS A 271 0.29 0.73 9.16
C LYS A 271 0.24 -0.66 9.77
N GLN A 272 0.76 -0.82 10.99
CA GLN A 272 0.74 -2.07 11.75
C GLN A 272 0.65 -1.85 13.26
N GLN A 273 0.42 -2.93 14.01
CA GLN A 273 0.42 -2.90 15.47
C GLN A 273 1.85 -2.78 16.02
N ASN A 274 2.18 -1.61 16.58
CA ASN A 274 3.36 -1.47 17.41
C ASN A 274 3.09 -1.96 18.84
N SER A 275 4.16 -2.29 19.56
CA SER A 275 4.08 -2.63 20.98
C SER A 275 5.30 -2.18 21.77
N GLY A 276 5.12 -2.03 23.08
CA GLY A 276 6.18 -1.77 24.05
C GLY A 276 5.95 -2.59 25.32
N ASP A 277 6.97 -3.24 25.85
CA ASP A 277 6.94 -3.99 27.11
C ASP A 277 7.96 -3.36 28.06
N ILE A 278 7.47 -2.89 29.22
CA ILE A 278 8.29 -2.31 30.28
C ILE A 278 8.22 -3.25 31.46
N GLN A 279 9.34 -3.90 31.75
CA GLN A 279 9.49 -4.83 32.85
C GLN A 279 10.41 -4.22 33.90
N ILE A 280 9.93 -4.12 35.13
CA ILE A 280 10.63 -3.50 36.24
C ILE A 280 11.00 -4.60 37.24
N LYS A 281 12.22 -4.53 37.77
CA LYS A 281 12.76 -5.47 38.73
C LYS A 281 13.40 -4.73 39.90
N ILE A 282 12.97 -5.06 41.10
CA ILE A 282 13.61 -4.63 42.34
C ILE A 282 14.69 -5.68 42.64
N ASN A 283 15.95 -5.37 42.33
CA ASN A 283 17.04 -6.35 42.48
C ASN A 283 17.50 -6.47 43.92
N SER A 284 17.61 -5.32 44.58
CA SER A 284 18.04 -5.24 45.97
C SER A 284 17.25 -4.10 46.63
N PRO A 285 16.11 -4.41 47.26
CA PRO A 285 15.35 -3.43 48.03
C PRO A 285 16.17 -2.98 49.23
N MET A 286 15.85 -1.80 49.75
CA MET A 286 16.59 -1.16 50.84
C MET A 286 16.68 -2.05 52.08
N GLU A 287 15.60 -2.75 52.43
CA GLU A 287 15.58 -3.74 53.53
C GLU A 287 16.68 -4.79 53.38
N ILE A 288 16.86 -5.38 52.18
CA ILE A 288 17.90 -6.37 51.93
C ILE A 288 19.29 -5.74 52.05
N GLU A 289 19.46 -4.51 51.56
CA GLU A 289 20.74 -3.79 51.63
C GLU A 289 21.20 -3.50 53.06
N TYR A 290 20.27 -3.34 54.00
CA TYR A 290 20.55 -3.07 55.43
C TYR A 290 20.49 -4.32 56.33
N MET A 291 19.91 -5.42 55.84
CA MET A 291 19.61 -6.61 56.65
C MET A 291 20.84 -7.22 57.33
N GLN A 292 21.99 -7.24 56.66
CA GLN A 292 23.23 -7.78 57.23
C GLN A 292 23.61 -7.04 58.52
N ALA A 293 23.69 -5.72 58.45
CA ALA A 293 24.03 -4.86 59.57
C ALA A 293 22.95 -4.95 60.67
N ARG A 294 21.68 -5.04 60.27
CA ARG A 294 20.56 -5.18 61.21
C ARG A 294 20.61 -6.49 62.00
N GLU A 295 20.88 -7.61 61.34
CA GLU A 295 20.99 -8.93 61.98
C GLU A 295 22.24 -9.04 62.86
N ALA A 296 23.36 -8.46 62.44
CA ALA A 296 24.55 -8.37 63.29
C ALA A 296 24.26 -7.63 64.60
N ALA A 297 23.50 -6.53 64.54
CA ALA A 297 23.09 -5.78 65.72
C ALA A 297 22.12 -6.57 66.62
N ARG A 298 21.13 -7.26 66.03
CA ARG A 298 20.18 -8.13 66.77
C ARG A 298 20.90 -9.24 67.54
N GLN A 299 22.02 -9.73 67.01
CA GLN A 299 22.85 -10.77 67.63
C GLN A 299 23.92 -10.20 68.59
N GLY A 300 24.01 -8.88 68.75
CA GLY A 300 25.01 -8.23 69.61
C GLY A 300 26.45 -8.32 69.08
N ILE A 301 26.61 -8.49 67.76
CA ILE A 301 27.93 -8.65 67.13
C ILE A 301 28.49 -7.28 66.75
N ASN A 302 29.63 -6.89 67.36
CA ASN A 302 30.28 -5.58 67.14
C ASN A 302 31.43 -5.63 66.10
N ARG A 303 31.25 -6.40 65.02
CA ARG A 303 32.26 -6.52 63.95
C ARG A 303 32.01 -5.50 62.85
N LYS A 304 32.94 -4.55 62.68
CA LYS A 304 32.81 -3.41 61.74
C LYS A 304 32.51 -3.81 60.29
N ASP A 305 33.06 -4.93 59.82
CA ASP A 305 32.84 -5.46 58.48
C ASP A 305 31.38 -5.86 58.20
N LEU A 306 30.58 -6.10 59.24
CA LEU A 306 29.17 -6.44 59.10
C LEU A 306 28.27 -5.22 58.95
N TYR A 307 28.76 -4.03 59.29
CA TYR A 307 28.04 -2.75 59.22
C TYR A 307 28.51 -1.95 58.01
N ASP A 308 28.32 -2.46 56.80
CA ASP A 308 28.83 -1.84 55.58
C ASP A 308 28.10 -0.56 55.18
N LYS A 309 26.78 -0.47 55.47
CA LYS A 309 25.94 0.67 55.03
C LYS A 309 25.33 1.50 56.14
N ALA A 310 25.09 0.91 57.31
CA ALA A 310 24.46 1.62 58.43
C ALA A 310 24.91 1.03 59.76
N VAL A 311 24.99 1.90 60.78
CA VAL A 311 25.23 1.48 62.17
C VAL A 311 23.90 1.28 62.87
N PHE A 312 23.56 0.03 63.18
CA PHE A 312 22.39 -0.34 63.96
C PHE A 312 22.80 -0.57 65.43
N PRO A 313 22.03 -0.07 66.41
CA PRO A 313 22.35 -0.22 67.82
C PRO A 313 22.16 -1.66 68.29
N THR A 314 23.03 -2.12 69.21
CA THR A 314 22.92 -3.43 69.87
C THR A 314 22.09 -3.40 71.15
N ASP A 315 21.64 -2.23 71.59
CA ASP A 315 20.83 -2.05 72.80
C ASP A 315 19.55 -2.89 72.75
N ILE A 316 19.29 -3.65 73.82
CA ILE A 316 18.11 -4.53 73.92
C ILE A 316 16.81 -3.73 73.74
N ASP A 317 16.73 -2.54 74.33
CA ASP A 317 15.53 -1.69 74.28
C ASP A 317 15.22 -1.15 72.88
N LEU A 318 16.22 -1.09 71.99
CA LEU A 318 16.06 -0.64 70.61
C LEU A 318 15.74 -1.80 69.66
N GLN A 319 15.92 -3.06 70.07
CA GLN A 319 15.64 -4.21 69.20
C GLN A 319 14.16 -4.40 68.84
N ARG A 320 13.24 -3.75 69.58
CA ARG A 320 11.80 -3.76 69.30
C ARG A 320 11.41 -3.00 68.02
N PHE A 321 12.32 -2.20 67.46
CA PHE A 321 12.10 -1.47 66.21
C PHE A 321 12.72 -2.24 65.05
N ASP A 322 12.11 -2.12 63.86
CA ASP A 322 12.55 -2.85 62.67
C ASP A 322 13.91 -2.35 62.18
N TYR A 323 14.06 -1.03 62.03
CA TYR A 323 15.30 -0.37 61.59
C TYR A 323 15.65 0.82 62.51
N PRO A 324 16.12 0.57 63.74
CA PRO A 324 16.50 1.62 64.68
C PRO A 324 17.89 2.18 64.37
N ILE A 325 18.10 3.49 64.47
CA ILE A 325 19.43 4.10 64.42
C ILE A 325 19.61 5.12 65.56
N LYS A 326 20.86 5.29 66.00
CA LYS A 326 21.28 6.48 66.77
C LYS A 326 21.78 7.52 65.78
N SER A 327 21.38 8.78 65.97
CA SER A 327 21.81 9.87 65.11
C SER A 327 23.30 10.18 65.26
N GLY A 328 23.95 10.72 64.23
CA GLY A 328 25.40 11.03 64.23
C GLY A 328 26.29 9.94 63.62
N TYR A 329 25.76 8.73 63.40
CA TYR A 329 26.46 7.68 62.66
C TYR A 329 26.14 7.72 61.16
N TYR A 330 26.93 7.00 60.36
CA TYR A 330 26.64 6.85 58.94
C TYR A 330 25.39 5.98 58.71
N PHE A 331 24.61 6.43 57.74
CA PHE A 331 23.47 5.74 57.19
C PHE A 331 23.47 6.00 55.69
N ASN A 332 24.05 5.08 54.93
CA ASN A 332 24.29 5.22 53.50
C ASN A 332 22.98 4.95 52.75
N PRO A 333 22.50 5.87 51.88
CA PRO A 333 21.46 5.57 50.91
C PRO A 333 21.81 4.30 50.14
N ALA A 334 20.85 3.42 49.93
CA ALA A 334 21.08 2.13 49.28
C ALA A 334 19.86 1.71 48.46
N GLY A 335 20.06 0.75 47.57
CA GLY A 335 19.01 0.17 46.74
C GLY A 335 19.47 -0.04 45.29
N LYS A 336 18.98 -1.11 44.67
CA LYS A 336 19.25 -1.42 43.25
C LYS A 336 17.98 -1.83 42.52
N TYR A 337 17.66 -1.10 41.47
CA TYR A 337 16.47 -1.29 40.64
C TYR A 337 16.90 -1.47 39.18
N SER A 338 16.18 -2.27 38.41
CA SER A 338 16.39 -2.38 36.97
C SER A 338 15.08 -2.29 36.22
N PHE A 339 15.15 -1.87 34.97
CA PHE A 339 14.06 -2.04 34.04
C PHE A 339 14.56 -2.44 32.66
N LYS A 340 13.71 -3.20 31.98
CA LYS A 340 13.89 -3.65 30.61
C LYS A 340 12.76 -3.04 29.79
N VAL A 341 13.12 -2.26 28.79
CA VAL A 341 12.18 -1.74 27.80
C VAL A 341 12.42 -2.51 26.51
N GLU A 342 11.39 -3.16 25.99
CA GLU A 342 11.39 -3.75 24.65
C GLU A 342 10.33 -3.04 23.80
N THR A 343 10.67 -2.62 22.59
CA THR A 343 9.70 -2.07 21.64
C THR A 343 9.73 -2.83 20.34
N VAL A 344 8.58 -2.92 19.68
CA VAL A 344 8.40 -3.46 18.33
C VAL A 344 7.74 -2.38 17.48
N THR A 345 8.45 -1.90 16.47
CA THR A 345 8.00 -0.84 15.57
C THR A 345 8.21 -1.22 14.11
N TYR A 346 7.53 -0.53 13.20
CA TYR A 346 7.66 -0.72 11.76
C TYR A 346 8.06 0.59 11.09
N LYS A 347 9.11 0.57 10.24
CA LYS A 347 9.53 1.75 9.46
C LYS A 347 10.35 1.37 8.20
N PRO A 348 10.52 2.28 7.22
CA PRO A 348 11.14 1.94 5.93
C PRO A 348 12.66 1.82 5.95
N VAL A 349 13.32 2.08 7.08
CA VAL A 349 14.78 2.05 7.25
C VAL A 349 15.19 1.22 8.47
N PRO A 350 16.34 0.50 8.44
CA PRO A 350 16.70 -0.47 9.48
C PRO A 350 17.41 0.13 10.72
N TYR A 351 17.45 1.45 10.85
CA TYR A 351 18.18 2.15 11.92
C TYR A 351 17.43 2.12 13.26
N ASP A 352 18.12 2.44 14.36
CA ASP A 352 17.53 2.59 15.70
C ASP A 352 16.31 3.52 15.66
N THR A 353 15.31 3.26 16.49
CA THR A 353 14.08 4.07 16.54
C THR A 353 14.19 5.16 17.59
N GLN A 354 13.68 6.34 17.24
CA GLN A 354 13.64 7.44 18.19
C GLN A 354 12.57 7.16 19.25
N GLU A 355 11.50 6.48 18.86
CA GLU A 355 10.44 6.00 19.73
C GLU A 355 10.98 5.14 20.89
N HIS A 356 11.83 4.15 20.61
CA HIS A 356 12.44 3.31 21.65
C HIS A 356 13.30 4.13 22.61
N LYS A 357 14.16 4.99 22.06
CA LYS A 357 15.04 5.86 22.85
C LYS A 357 14.25 6.81 23.74
N ASP A 358 13.17 7.40 23.24
CA ASP A 358 12.34 8.35 23.99
C ASP A 358 11.60 7.64 25.13
N ILE A 359 11.08 6.44 24.91
CA ILE A 359 10.44 5.63 25.96
C ILE A 359 11.46 5.24 27.04
N VAL A 360 12.64 4.73 26.67
CA VAL A 360 13.71 4.39 27.62
C VAL A 360 14.08 5.60 28.48
N ASN A 361 14.30 6.74 27.85
CA ASN A 361 14.63 7.97 28.57
C ASN A 361 13.48 8.42 29.48
N ALA A 362 12.22 8.33 29.04
CA ALA A 362 11.08 8.68 29.87
C ALA A 362 11.00 7.81 31.13
N VAL A 363 11.27 6.51 31.00
CA VAL A 363 11.33 5.56 32.12
C VAL A 363 12.52 5.85 33.06
N ILE A 364 13.71 6.15 32.53
CA ILE A 364 14.85 6.61 33.36
C ILE A 364 14.46 7.86 34.17
N ASN A 365 13.86 8.84 33.49
CA ASN A 365 13.60 10.15 34.05
C ASN A 365 12.43 10.19 35.04
N SER A 366 11.59 9.15 35.08
CA SER A 366 10.52 9.06 36.06
C SER A 366 10.98 8.52 37.41
N PHE A 367 12.21 7.99 37.51
CA PHE A 367 12.75 7.43 38.75
C PHE A 367 13.02 8.49 39.84
N ASN A 368 12.63 8.16 41.07
CA ASN A 368 12.80 9.00 42.24
C ASN A 368 13.27 8.20 43.45
N TYR A 369 14.19 8.78 44.20
CA TYR A 369 14.59 8.35 45.53
C TYR A 369 14.44 9.54 46.49
N GLU A 370 13.57 9.43 47.50
CA GLU A 370 13.31 10.50 48.46
C GLU A 370 13.46 10.00 49.88
N THR A 371 14.05 10.83 50.73
CA THR A 371 14.07 10.60 52.18
C THR A 371 13.98 11.92 52.92
N ASP A 372 13.34 11.89 54.10
CA ASP A 372 13.35 12.99 55.06
C ASP A 372 14.41 12.82 56.17
N LEU A 373 15.30 11.82 56.04
CA LEU A 373 16.48 11.68 56.88
C LEU A 373 17.37 12.92 56.81
N MET A 374 17.99 13.20 57.95
CA MET A 374 18.82 14.36 58.15
C MET A 374 20.29 13.99 58.17
N TYR A 375 21.08 14.67 57.34
CA TYR A 375 22.50 14.43 57.16
C TYR A 375 23.34 15.63 57.60
N ILE A 376 24.64 15.41 57.77
CA ILE A 376 25.62 16.47 58.04
C ILE A 376 26.53 16.66 56.82
N ASN A 377 26.65 17.90 56.33
CA ASN A 377 27.53 18.23 55.21
C ASN A 377 28.98 18.51 55.68
N ASP A 378 29.90 18.73 54.74
CA ASP A 378 31.31 19.04 55.05
C ASP A 378 31.49 20.36 55.81
N TYR A 379 30.50 21.26 55.75
CA TYR A 379 30.45 22.51 56.51
C TYR A 379 29.88 22.32 57.93
N ARG A 380 29.54 21.09 58.32
CA ARG A 380 28.91 20.70 59.59
C ARG A 380 27.50 21.25 59.78
N GLU A 381 26.79 21.50 58.68
CA GLU A 381 25.41 21.98 58.69
C GLU A 381 24.45 20.80 58.53
N ALA A 382 23.27 20.92 59.15
CA ALA A 382 22.19 19.95 58.97
C ALA A 382 21.52 20.16 57.60
N VAL A 383 21.49 19.10 56.80
CA VAL A 383 20.98 19.12 55.43
C VAL A 383 20.11 17.89 55.13
N ASN A 384 19.27 17.95 54.12
CA ASN A 384 18.65 16.74 53.54
C ASN A 384 19.64 16.01 52.63
N ILE A 385 19.21 14.89 52.02
CA ILE A 385 20.06 14.09 51.11
C ILE A 385 20.56 14.86 49.88
N LYS A 386 19.92 15.98 49.51
CA LYS A 386 20.34 16.89 48.43
C LYS A 386 21.37 17.94 48.87
N GLY A 387 21.76 17.95 50.14
CA GLY A 387 22.65 18.97 50.68
C GLY A 387 21.97 20.31 50.95
N GLU A 388 20.63 20.35 50.95
CA GLU A 388 19.88 21.57 51.20
C GLU A 388 19.68 21.79 52.70
N LEU A 389 19.93 23.02 53.17
CA LEU A 389 19.85 23.38 54.59
C LEU A 389 18.48 23.08 55.20
N LEU A 390 18.52 22.49 56.39
CA LEU A 390 17.36 22.26 57.23
C LEU A 390 17.16 23.43 58.19
N PRO A 391 15.93 23.92 58.36
CA PRO A 391 15.67 25.05 59.25
C PRO A 391 15.80 24.64 60.72
N GLU A 392 16.56 25.43 61.47
CA GLU A 392 16.66 25.31 62.92
C GLU A 392 15.32 25.56 63.61
N ARG A 393 15.05 24.79 64.65
CA ARG A 393 13.87 24.90 65.51
C ARG A 393 14.27 24.69 66.96
N GLY A 394 14.80 25.75 67.59
CA GLY A 394 15.33 25.67 68.96
C GLY A 394 16.66 24.94 68.98
N SER A 395 16.79 23.89 69.78
CA SER A 395 17.99 23.02 69.83
C SER A 395 17.94 21.84 68.85
N THR A 396 16.95 21.82 67.95
CA THR A 396 16.75 20.78 66.94
C THR A 396 16.51 21.41 65.57
N PHE A 397 16.21 20.59 64.57
CA PHE A 397 15.92 21.02 63.20
C PHE A 397 14.59 20.43 62.74
N SER A 398 13.95 21.08 61.77
CA SER A 398 12.73 20.52 61.16
C SER A 398 13.08 19.59 60.01
N THR A 399 12.27 18.54 59.83
CA THR A 399 12.41 17.62 58.70
C THR A 399 12.01 18.30 57.39
N ARG A 400 12.76 18.00 56.33
CA ARG A 400 12.47 18.42 54.96
C ARG A 400 12.96 17.31 54.02
N PRO A 401 12.08 16.71 53.20
CA PRO A 401 12.50 15.67 52.29
C PRO A 401 13.50 16.22 51.26
N GLY A 402 14.47 15.40 50.91
CA GLY A 402 15.31 15.61 49.73
C GLY A 402 15.06 14.49 48.74
N ARG A 403 14.99 14.85 47.45
CA ARG A 403 14.65 13.93 46.37
C ARG A 403 15.75 13.91 45.32
N LEU A 404 16.31 12.73 45.08
CA LEU A 404 17.24 12.44 44.00
C LEU A 404 16.49 11.84 42.82
N THR A 405 16.93 12.18 41.61
CA THR A 405 16.40 11.61 40.37
C THR A 405 17.54 11.18 39.46
N ALA A 406 17.23 10.48 38.37
CA ALA A 406 18.25 10.14 37.37
C ALA A 406 18.92 11.38 36.74
N ARG A 407 18.20 12.52 36.63
CA ARG A 407 18.74 13.78 36.08
C ARG A 407 19.42 14.64 37.12
N ASP A 408 18.95 14.55 38.36
CA ASP A 408 19.40 15.33 39.50
C ASP A 408 19.94 14.38 40.58
N ASN A 409 21.05 13.73 40.21
CA ASN A 409 21.61 12.58 40.89
C ASN A 409 22.70 12.91 41.93
N ILE A 410 23.07 14.18 42.02
CA ILE A 410 24.06 14.67 42.97
C ILE A 410 23.39 14.94 44.32
N GLY A 411 23.88 14.30 45.38
CA GLY A 411 23.42 14.48 46.74
C GLY A 411 24.35 15.34 47.59
N ILE A 412 24.29 15.09 48.89
CA ILE A 412 25.12 15.73 49.90
C ILE A 412 26.61 15.71 49.52
N ASN A 413 27.31 16.81 49.80
CA ASN A 413 28.73 17.02 49.52
C ASN A 413 29.12 16.87 48.02
N GLY A 414 28.16 17.01 47.11
CA GLY A 414 28.42 16.87 45.68
C GLY A 414 28.66 15.43 45.23
N ILE A 415 28.28 14.45 46.06
CA ILE A 415 28.45 13.01 45.76
C ILE A 415 27.38 12.57 44.77
N GLU A 416 27.76 11.82 43.73
CA GLU A 416 26.78 11.13 42.89
C GLU A 416 26.15 9.97 43.69
N LEU A 417 24.88 10.12 44.05
CA LEU A 417 24.14 9.13 44.84
C LEU A 417 23.16 8.31 43.99
N VAL A 418 22.92 8.68 42.74
CA VAL A 418 22.12 7.88 41.80
C VAL A 418 22.94 7.65 40.53
N THR A 419 23.34 6.40 40.31
CA THR A 419 24.04 6.00 39.08
C THR A 419 23.07 5.27 38.16
N VAL A 420 23.01 5.69 36.89
CA VAL A 420 22.24 5.04 35.83
C VAL A 420 23.20 4.28 34.91
N LEU A 421 23.01 2.97 34.77
CA LEU A 421 23.77 2.13 33.84
C LEU A 421 22.87 1.70 32.69
N ASP A 422 23.08 2.27 31.52
CA ASP A 422 22.32 2.01 30.29
C ASP A 422 23.25 1.65 29.12
N ARG A 423 22.74 1.72 27.89
CA ARG A 423 23.52 1.46 26.66
C ARG A 423 24.77 2.35 26.49
N ASN A 424 24.77 3.55 27.07
CA ASN A 424 25.92 4.46 26.99
C ASN A 424 27.01 4.05 28.00
N SER A 425 26.63 3.34 29.05
CA SER A 425 27.55 2.75 30.03
C SER A 425 28.14 1.43 29.53
N ASP A 426 27.32 0.60 28.87
CA ASP A 426 27.72 -0.69 28.32
C ASP A 426 26.85 -1.03 27.10
N GLU A 427 27.48 -1.17 25.92
CA GLU A 427 26.77 -1.47 24.67
C GLU A 427 26.00 -2.80 24.72
N SER A 428 26.41 -3.76 25.56
CA SER A 428 25.73 -5.05 25.70
C SER A 428 24.33 -4.94 26.31
N ARG A 429 24.01 -3.80 26.92
CA ARG A 429 22.68 -3.49 27.49
C ARG A 429 21.65 -3.11 26.42
N TYR A 430 22.03 -3.06 25.15
CA TYR A 430 21.14 -2.80 24.03
C TYR A 430 21.23 -3.92 23.00
N THR A 431 20.06 -4.41 22.56
CA THR A 431 19.99 -5.34 21.43
C THR A 431 18.95 -4.87 20.43
N LYS A 432 19.20 -5.16 19.15
CA LYS A 432 18.31 -4.83 18.04
C LYS A 432 18.19 -6.01 17.09
N LYS A 433 16.96 -6.38 16.76
CA LYS A 433 16.62 -7.33 15.69
C LYS A 433 15.87 -6.59 14.59
N VAL A 434 16.33 -6.76 13.35
CA VAL A 434 15.72 -6.15 12.15
C VAL A 434 15.24 -7.26 11.22
N GLU A 435 13.97 -7.23 10.86
CA GLU A 435 13.34 -8.18 9.96
C GLU A 435 12.68 -7.42 8.80
N GLU A 436 13.11 -7.66 7.56
CA GLU A 436 12.46 -7.05 6.39
C GLU A 436 11.07 -7.67 6.20
N ILE A 437 10.04 -6.82 6.15
CA ILE A 437 8.70 -7.23 5.75
C ILE A 437 8.73 -7.40 4.24
N TYR A 438 8.99 -8.64 3.82
CA TYR A 438 9.23 -8.99 2.42
C TYR A 438 7.99 -8.79 1.53
N HIS A 439 8.21 -8.36 0.30
CA HIS A 439 7.19 -8.29 -0.75
C HIS A 439 7.75 -8.74 -2.10
N GLU A 440 6.85 -9.21 -2.95
CA GLU A 440 7.12 -9.47 -4.35
C GLU A 440 6.18 -8.66 -5.22
N HIS A 441 6.74 -8.07 -6.26
CA HIS A 441 5.99 -7.30 -7.24
C HIS A 441 5.42 -8.20 -8.37
N ILE A 442 5.72 -9.50 -8.38
CA ILE A 442 5.30 -10.45 -9.40
C ILE A 442 3.94 -11.05 -9.02
N SER A 443 3.07 -11.24 -10.01
CA SER A 443 1.78 -11.88 -9.80
C SER A 443 1.93 -13.30 -9.26
N GLY A 444 1.24 -13.61 -8.16
CA GLY A 444 1.33 -14.92 -7.48
C GLY A 444 2.57 -15.07 -6.57
N GLY A 445 3.40 -14.04 -6.47
CA GLY A 445 4.60 -14.02 -5.64
C GLY A 445 4.33 -14.03 -4.13
N ASN A 446 5.39 -14.30 -3.38
CA ASN A 446 5.36 -14.30 -1.92
C ASN A 446 5.41 -12.86 -1.39
N THR A 447 4.35 -12.43 -0.72
CA THR A 447 4.27 -11.12 -0.08
C THR A 447 3.77 -11.29 1.33
N HIS A 448 4.43 -10.65 2.30
CA HIS A 448 4.06 -10.73 3.70
C HIS A 448 2.62 -10.22 3.92
N GLU A 449 1.89 -10.85 4.84
CA GLU A 449 0.49 -10.53 5.14
C GLU A 449 0.27 -9.05 5.49
N TYR A 450 1.22 -8.41 6.18
CA TYR A 450 1.14 -7.00 6.56
C TYR A 450 1.02 -6.05 5.35
N TRP A 451 1.70 -6.36 4.24
CA TRP A 451 1.50 -5.59 3.00
C TRP A 451 0.11 -5.83 2.42
N LYS A 452 -0.35 -7.08 2.42
CA LYS A 452 -1.66 -7.46 1.90
C LYS A 452 -2.81 -6.83 2.67
N MET A 453 -2.65 -6.62 3.99
CA MET A 453 -3.62 -5.92 4.83
C MET A 453 -3.88 -4.47 4.40
N VAL A 454 -2.92 -3.84 3.70
CA VAL A 454 -2.97 -2.43 3.29
C VAL A 454 -2.98 -2.22 1.77
N MET A 455 -3.15 -3.30 1.00
CA MET A 455 -3.23 -3.28 -0.47
C MET A 455 -4.54 -3.90 -0.96
N GLU A 456 -4.99 -3.47 -2.13
CA GLU A 456 -6.26 -3.92 -2.70
C GLU A 456 -6.13 -5.25 -3.48
N GLY A 457 -7.17 -6.07 -3.47
CA GLY A 457 -7.23 -7.36 -4.15
C GLY A 457 -6.76 -8.53 -3.27
N TYR A 458 -6.81 -8.35 -1.95
CA TYR A 458 -6.42 -9.34 -0.95
C TYR A 458 -7.54 -9.61 0.05
N GLU A 459 -7.56 -10.83 0.58
CA GLU A 459 -8.49 -11.21 1.65
C GLU A 459 -8.11 -10.49 2.95
N GLU A 460 -6.80 -10.35 3.21
CA GLU A 460 -6.27 -9.72 4.40
C GLU A 460 -6.72 -8.25 4.52
N SER A 461 -6.97 -7.53 3.41
CA SER A 461 -7.53 -6.17 3.41
C SER A 461 -9.05 -6.10 3.24
N ASN A 462 -9.75 -7.25 3.21
CA ASN A 462 -11.18 -7.35 2.92
C ASN A 462 -11.57 -6.79 1.53
N THR A 463 -10.68 -6.91 0.54
CA THR A 463 -10.90 -6.39 -0.83
C THR A 463 -10.70 -7.46 -1.91
N LEU A 464 -10.87 -8.74 -1.54
CA LEU A 464 -10.73 -9.88 -2.46
C LEU A 464 -11.65 -9.77 -3.69
N SER A 465 -12.83 -9.16 -3.52
CA SER A 465 -13.78 -8.91 -4.60
C SER A 465 -13.23 -8.04 -5.72
N SER A 466 -12.27 -7.14 -5.44
CA SER A 466 -11.59 -6.35 -6.48
C SER A 466 -10.82 -7.25 -7.45
N ARG A 467 -10.20 -8.31 -6.93
CA ARG A 467 -9.49 -9.30 -7.74
C ARG A 467 -10.48 -10.19 -8.50
N ASP A 468 -11.49 -10.71 -7.80
CA ASP A 468 -12.36 -11.74 -8.36
C ASP A 468 -13.36 -11.16 -9.38
N ASN A 469 -13.88 -9.95 -9.15
CA ASN A 469 -14.86 -9.30 -10.03
C ASN A 469 -14.22 -8.43 -11.11
N TYR A 470 -13.07 -7.79 -10.80
CA TYR A 470 -12.45 -6.80 -11.69
C TYR A 470 -11.03 -7.15 -12.12
N LYS A 471 -10.53 -8.34 -11.79
CA LYS A 471 -9.14 -8.75 -12.06
C LYS A 471 -8.11 -7.72 -11.56
N TYR A 472 -8.44 -6.95 -10.51
CA TYR A 472 -7.60 -5.88 -9.98
C TYR A 472 -6.93 -6.34 -8.69
N ARG A 473 -5.60 -6.31 -8.69
CA ARG A 473 -4.78 -6.63 -7.52
C ARG A 473 -3.53 -5.76 -7.52
N GLU A 474 -3.23 -5.24 -6.35
CA GLU A 474 -2.08 -4.36 -6.14
C GLU A 474 -0.86 -5.13 -5.66
N TYR A 475 0.31 -4.59 -5.95
CA TYR A 475 1.59 -5.10 -5.49
C TYR A 475 2.44 -3.91 -5.07
N VAL A 476 3.33 -4.07 -4.09
CA VAL A 476 4.24 -3.00 -3.68
C VAL A 476 5.16 -2.68 -4.86
N LYS A 477 5.27 -1.40 -5.22
CA LYS A 477 6.18 -0.98 -6.29
C LYS A 477 7.63 -1.27 -5.88
N PRO A 478 8.46 -1.86 -6.77
CA PRO A 478 9.86 -2.16 -6.48
C PRO A 478 10.66 -0.96 -5.97
N GLY A 479 11.65 -1.22 -5.11
CA GLY A 479 12.53 -0.21 -4.53
C GLY A 479 12.05 0.39 -3.19
N GLN A 480 10.91 -0.07 -2.66
CA GLN A 480 10.40 0.33 -1.36
C GLN A 480 10.59 -0.80 -0.35
N LYS A 481 10.84 -0.45 0.91
CA LYS A 481 11.10 -1.42 1.98
C LYS A 481 10.33 -1.05 3.25
N MET A 482 10.13 -2.05 4.08
CA MET A 482 9.56 -1.91 5.42
C MET A 482 10.25 -2.93 6.33
N TYR A 483 10.58 -2.52 7.55
CA TYR A 483 11.26 -3.36 8.52
C TYR A 483 10.45 -3.42 9.79
N LYS A 484 10.32 -4.61 10.37
CA LYS A 484 10.00 -4.80 11.77
C LYS A 484 11.29 -4.67 12.57
N ILE A 485 11.27 -3.77 13.54
CA ILE A 485 12.43 -3.48 14.38
C ILE A 485 12.03 -3.79 15.81
N THR A 486 12.75 -4.73 16.42
CA THR A 486 12.64 -5.04 17.84
C THR A 486 13.87 -4.53 18.54
N GLU A 487 13.70 -3.58 19.45
CA GLU A 487 14.78 -3.00 20.25
C GLU A 487 14.55 -3.28 21.71
N THR A 488 15.62 -3.64 22.42
CA THR A 488 15.58 -3.93 23.85
C THR A 488 16.69 -3.15 24.54
N THR A 489 16.36 -2.46 25.62
CA THR A 489 17.34 -1.80 26.50
C THR A 489 17.13 -2.20 27.95
N GLU A 490 18.22 -2.61 28.59
CA GLU A 490 18.27 -2.89 30.02
C GLU A 490 18.98 -1.75 30.76
N VAL A 491 18.35 -1.25 31.81
CA VAL A 491 18.88 -0.17 32.63
C VAL A 491 18.93 -0.60 34.08
N ASP A 492 20.03 -0.31 34.76
CA ASP A 492 20.13 -0.40 36.21
C ASP A 492 20.19 1.01 36.81
N ILE A 493 19.44 1.24 37.87
CA ILE A 493 19.57 2.41 38.74
C ILE A 493 20.10 1.93 40.09
N ILE A 494 21.27 2.44 40.46
CA ILE A 494 22.00 2.04 41.67
C ILE A 494 22.10 3.26 42.59
N ILE A 495 21.61 3.14 43.81
CA ILE A 495 21.73 4.16 44.84
C ILE A 495 23.07 3.99 45.55
N ASN A 496 23.87 5.06 45.60
CA ASN A 496 25.19 5.13 46.22
C ASN A 496 26.10 3.97 45.79
N LYS A 497 26.36 3.86 44.49
CA LYS A 497 27.09 2.74 43.87
C LYS A 497 28.45 2.44 44.54
N ASP A 498 29.16 3.48 44.96
CA ASP A 498 30.48 3.37 45.57
C ASP A 498 30.43 3.17 47.10
N ASN A 499 29.22 3.05 47.66
CA ASN A 499 28.94 2.93 49.10
C ASN A 499 29.70 3.98 49.94
N ILE A 500 29.62 5.24 49.52
CA ILE A 500 30.28 6.35 50.21
C ILE A 500 29.52 6.62 51.50
N ASN A 501 30.27 6.79 52.59
CA ASN A 501 29.68 7.05 53.90
C ASN A 501 28.99 8.41 53.96
N THR A 502 27.69 8.41 54.25
CA THR A 502 26.90 9.62 54.50
C THR A 502 26.43 9.63 55.94
N PHE A 503 26.81 10.66 56.70
CA PHE A 503 26.56 10.75 58.14
C PHE A 503 25.24 11.44 58.43
N THR A 504 24.47 10.87 59.34
CA THR A 504 23.29 11.53 59.90
C THR A 504 23.72 12.67 60.84
N HIS A 505 22.89 13.70 60.96
CA HIS A 505 23.21 14.81 61.88
C HIS A 505 23.03 14.38 63.35
N ALA A 506 24.00 14.65 64.23
CA ALA A 506 23.98 14.20 65.63
C ALA A 506 22.83 14.78 66.49
N HIS A 507 22.21 15.86 66.03
CA HIS A 507 21.02 16.47 66.66
C HIS A 507 19.71 16.18 65.88
N MET A 508 19.70 15.13 65.05
CA MET A 508 18.48 14.65 64.40
C MET A 508 17.49 14.19 65.49
N PRO A 509 16.26 14.73 65.52
CA PRO A 509 15.28 14.37 66.54
C PRO A 509 14.90 12.89 66.52
N ASP A 510 14.62 12.35 67.70
CA ASP A 510 13.92 11.07 67.85
C ASP A 510 12.61 11.08 67.06
N GLY A 511 12.37 10.04 66.27
CA GLY A 511 11.20 9.99 65.42
C GLY A 511 11.25 8.87 64.40
N GLU A 512 10.24 8.83 63.55
CA GLU A 512 10.18 7.96 62.39
C GLU A 512 10.44 8.80 61.14
N TYR A 513 11.30 8.28 60.28
CA TYR A 513 11.74 8.89 59.02
C TYR A 513 11.50 7.89 57.90
N TYR A 514 11.19 8.36 56.70
CA TYR A 514 10.92 7.48 55.56
C TYR A 514 12.02 7.54 54.53
N ILE A 515 12.11 6.45 53.77
CA ILE A 515 12.80 6.40 52.50
C ILE A 515 11.84 5.78 51.49
N ARG A 516 11.66 6.44 50.35
CA ARG A 516 10.72 6.06 49.29
C ARG A 516 11.42 6.04 47.95
N VAL A 517 11.11 5.00 47.18
CA VAL A 517 11.57 4.86 45.80
C VAL A 517 10.37 4.57 44.92
N TRP A 518 10.17 5.40 43.90
CA TRP A 518 9.06 5.23 42.97
C TRP A 518 9.39 5.75 41.60
N MET A 519 8.53 5.42 40.64
CA MET A 519 8.52 5.99 39.30
C MET A 519 7.29 6.88 39.17
N ASP A 520 7.47 8.12 38.72
CA ASP A 520 6.36 9.03 38.41
C ASP A 520 5.57 8.58 37.18
N ASN A 521 4.37 9.15 37.03
CA ASN A 521 3.60 9.03 35.80
C ASN A 521 4.40 9.64 34.63
N ILE A 522 4.35 8.95 33.49
CA ILE A 522 4.97 9.40 32.24
C ILE A 522 3.86 9.90 31.32
N ASP A 523 3.93 11.17 30.93
CA ASP A 523 3.06 11.74 29.90
C ASP A 523 3.56 11.32 28.51
N LEU A 524 2.89 10.35 27.90
CA LEU A 524 3.13 9.96 26.51
C LEU A 524 2.41 10.91 25.54
N GLY A 525 1.36 11.58 25.98
CA GLY A 525 0.48 12.41 25.16
C GLY A 525 1.12 13.67 24.59
N SER A 526 2.20 14.16 25.20
CA SER A 526 3.01 15.28 24.69
C SER A 526 4.03 14.87 23.61
N SER A 527 4.17 13.58 23.32
CA SER A 527 5.05 13.07 22.26
C SER A 527 4.52 13.41 20.87
N SER A 528 5.43 13.58 19.89
CA SER A 528 5.08 13.69 18.47
C SER A 528 4.87 12.34 17.78
N HIS A 529 5.17 11.24 18.46
CA HIS A 529 5.06 9.89 17.91
C HIS A 529 3.65 9.32 18.09
N ALA A 530 3.32 8.29 17.33
CA ALA A 530 2.00 7.65 17.28
C ALA A 530 1.56 7.06 18.63
N TYR A 531 2.51 6.72 19.52
CA TYR A 531 2.18 6.26 20.88
C TYR A 531 1.60 7.37 21.77
N SER A 532 1.59 8.64 21.33
CA SER A 532 0.96 9.74 22.06
C SER A 532 -0.54 9.51 22.31
N SER A 533 -1.20 8.74 21.46
CA SER A 533 -2.60 8.33 21.64
C SER A 533 -2.85 7.47 22.89
N LEU A 534 -1.80 7.02 23.58
CA LEU A 534 -1.90 6.24 24.82
C LEU A 534 -2.11 7.10 26.07
N GLY A 535 -1.85 8.41 26.00
CA GLY A 535 -2.05 9.33 27.13
C GLY A 535 -0.99 9.16 28.22
N THR A 536 -1.36 8.68 29.40
CA THR A 536 -0.45 8.60 30.56
C THR A 536 -0.10 7.15 30.90
N LEU A 537 1.19 6.86 30.95
CA LEU A 537 1.72 5.63 31.54
C LEU A 537 1.86 5.85 33.05
N SER A 538 1.04 5.16 33.83
CA SER A 538 1.02 5.23 35.29
C SER A 538 2.37 4.79 35.85
N GLY A 539 2.86 5.54 36.83
CA GLY A 539 4.05 5.22 37.62
C GLY A 539 3.91 3.95 38.46
N VAL A 540 4.86 3.70 39.35
CA VAL A 540 4.85 2.56 40.27
C VAL A 540 5.65 2.85 41.55
N MET A 541 5.14 2.43 42.71
CA MET A 541 5.92 2.41 43.95
C MET A 541 6.88 1.22 43.91
N LEU A 542 8.19 1.47 44.03
CA LEU A 542 9.21 0.44 43.94
C LEU A 542 9.62 -0.07 45.33
N ASP A 543 9.74 0.83 46.29
CA ASP A 543 10.25 0.50 47.62
C ASP A 543 9.86 1.59 48.63
N GLU A 544 9.59 1.19 49.87
CA GLU A 544 9.31 2.10 50.97
C GLU A 544 9.78 1.45 52.26
N MET A 545 10.53 2.21 53.07
CA MET A 545 10.93 1.78 54.40
C MET A 545 10.89 2.93 55.40
N TYR A 546 10.75 2.58 56.68
CA TYR A 546 10.76 3.53 57.78
C TYR A 546 11.94 3.26 58.71
N ILE A 547 12.65 4.32 59.07
CA ILE A 547 13.80 4.33 59.96
C ILE A 547 13.39 4.98 61.28
N THR A 548 13.64 4.28 62.39
CA THR A 548 13.35 4.82 63.73
C THR A 548 14.61 5.40 64.33
N VAL A 549 14.64 6.71 64.56
CA VAL A 549 15.74 7.38 65.27
C VAL A 549 15.43 7.40 66.76
N LYS A 550 16.35 6.86 67.57
CA LYS A 550 16.28 6.87 69.03
C LYS A 550 17.66 7.09 69.64
N GLY A 551 17.87 8.28 70.17
CA GLY A 551 19.14 8.72 70.73
C GLY A 551 20.14 9.20 69.67
N SER A 552 21.35 9.45 70.12
CA SER A 552 22.46 10.00 69.36
C SER A 552 23.76 9.29 69.68
N MET A 553 24.79 9.56 68.88
CA MET A 553 26.15 9.11 69.12
C MET A 553 26.75 9.65 70.44
N TYR A 554 26.11 10.62 71.10
CA TYR A 554 26.51 11.10 72.42
C TYR A 554 25.97 10.24 73.57
N ASP A 555 25.06 9.31 73.27
CA ASP A 555 24.49 8.35 74.22
C ASP A 555 25.28 7.02 74.26
N ASP A 556 26.27 6.86 73.37
CA ASP A 556 27.25 5.76 73.31
C ASP A 556 28.60 6.20 73.91
#